data_AF-A0A532CFW6-F1
#
_entry.id   AF-A0A532CFW6-F1
#
_cell.length_a   1.000
_cell.length_b   1.000
_cell.length_c   1.000
_cell.angle_alpha   90.00
_cell.angle_beta   90.00
_cell.angle_gamma   90.00
#
_symmetry.space_group_name_H-M   'P 1'
#
loop_
_entity.id
_entity.type
_entity.pdbx_description
1 polymer ?
#
loop_
_entity_poly.entity_id
_entity_poly.type
_entity_poly.pdbx_seq_one_letter_code
_entity_poly.pdbx_strand_id
1 'polypeptide(L)' 'MTSKHSDAGHVGKGNLSPEPESMQKYSDEVRERIAKKAYELYEQRGRQAERHVEDWLEAEELVRKEMTDSRTGPTRQG' A
#
# COMPACT_ATOMS: atom_id res chain seq x y z
N MET A 1 43.00 -13.13 -22.01
CA MET A 1 42.25 -14.29 -22.55
C MET A 1 41.30 -14.77 -21.46
N THR A 2 40.00 -14.88 -21.79
CA THR A 2 38.92 -15.65 -21.12
C THR A 2 38.62 -15.35 -19.62
N SER A 3 37.40 -15.32 -19.09
CA SER A 3 36.03 -15.18 -19.58
C SER A 3 35.11 -15.21 -18.35
N LYS A 4 33.94 -14.58 -18.48
CA LYS A 4 32.61 -15.03 -17.98
C LYS A 4 32.48 -15.30 -16.47
N HIS A 5 32.00 -14.29 -15.75
CA HIS A 5 30.95 -14.52 -14.75
C HIS A 5 29.61 -14.17 -15.40
N SER A 6 28.96 -15.19 -15.94
CA SER A 6 27.52 -15.19 -16.14
C SER A 6 26.92 -15.60 -14.81
N ASP A 7 26.24 -14.68 -14.13
CA ASP A 7 25.17 -15.05 -13.22
C ASP A 7 24.07 -13.99 -13.32
N ALA A 8 22.95 -14.45 -13.86
CA ALA A 8 21.70 -13.74 -13.83
C ALA A 8 21.16 -13.82 -12.40
N GLY A 9 21.38 -12.76 -11.63
CA GLY A 9 20.88 -12.67 -10.26
C GLY A 9 20.60 -11.24 -9.90
N HIS A 10 19.32 -10.90 -9.77
CA HIS A 10 18.79 -9.65 -9.19
C HIS A 10 18.48 -8.48 -10.15
N VAL A 11 17.70 -8.76 -11.19
CA VAL A 11 16.65 -7.79 -11.58
C VAL A 11 15.52 -7.96 -10.57
N GLY A 12 15.25 -6.95 -9.75
CA GLY A 12 14.03 -6.91 -8.94
C GLY A 12 14.20 -6.35 -7.55
N LYS A 13 14.53 -5.08 -7.45
CA LYS A 13 14.05 -4.15 -6.43
C LYS A 13 14.66 -2.80 -6.75
N GLY A 14 13.94 -2.01 -7.54
CA GLY A 14 14.28 -0.59 -7.69
C GLY A 14 14.39 0.04 -6.30
N ASN A 15 15.07 1.17 -6.24
CA ASN A 15 15.10 2.11 -5.11
C ASN A 15 13.67 2.54 -4.72
N LEU A 16 12.87 1.63 -4.18
CA LEU A 16 11.63 1.95 -3.51
C LEU A 16 12.07 2.53 -2.18
N SER A 17 11.98 3.86 -2.10
CA SER A 17 11.91 4.63 -0.88
C SER A 17 11.38 3.77 0.27
N PRO A 18 12.03 3.75 1.45
CA PRO A 18 11.64 2.86 2.54
C PRO A 18 10.13 2.97 2.75
N GLU A 19 9.41 1.88 2.49
CA GLU A 19 7.97 1.87 2.73
C GLU A 19 7.77 2.26 4.20
N PRO A 20 6.89 3.23 4.48
CA PRO A 20 6.71 3.74 5.83
C PRO A 20 6.47 2.58 6.79
N GLU A 21 7.03 2.61 8.00
CA GLU A 21 6.88 1.51 8.96
C GLU A 21 5.42 1.11 9.21
N SER A 22 4.48 2.05 9.03
CA SER A 22 3.03 1.83 9.05
C SER A 22 2.56 0.81 8.01
N MET A 23 3.18 0.77 6.82
CA MET A 23 2.87 -0.15 5.73
C MET A 23 3.30 -1.60 6.03
N GLN A 24 4.25 -1.81 6.93
CA GLN A 24 4.75 -3.14 7.32
C GLN A 24 3.92 -3.83 8.41
N LYS A 25 2.98 -3.11 9.05
CA LYS A 25 2.16 -3.60 10.16
C LYS A 25 0.97 -4.46 9.72
N TYR A 26 0.66 -4.46 8.42
CA TYR A 26 -0.55 -5.07 7.86
C TYR A 26 -0.23 -6.34 7.05
N SER A 27 -1.17 -7.29 7.04
CA SER A 27 -1.07 -8.45 6.14
C SER A 27 -1.13 -8.00 4.68
N ASP A 28 -0.59 -8.82 3.77
CA ASP A 28 -0.49 -8.48 2.34
C ASP A 28 -1.84 -8.06 1.74
N GLU A 29 -2.93 -8.73 2.13
CA GLU A 29 -4.29 -8.39 1.67
C GLU A 29 -4.72 -6.99 2.11
N VAL A 30 -4.51 -6.65 3.38
CA VAL A 30 -4.86 -5.33 3.91
C VAL A 30 -3.99 -4.26 3.28
N ARG A 31 -2.70 -4.54 3.12
CA ARG A 31 -1.74 -3.64 2.45
C ARG A 31 -2.16 -3.36 1.01
N GLU A 32 -2.59 -4.36 0.26
CA GLU A 32 -3.08 -4.19 -1.12
C GLU A 32 -4.32 -3.28 -1.19
N ARG A 33 -5.26 -3.44 -0.25
CA ARG A 33 -6.44 -2.55 -0.17
C ARG A 33 -6.06 -1.11 0.13
N ILE A 34 -5.11 -0.91 1.04
CA ILE A 34 -4.59 0.43 1.36
C ILE A 34 -3.88 1.02 0.14
N ALA A 35 -3.01 0.26 -0.51
CA ALA A 35 -2.31 0.69 -1.72
C ALA A 35 -3.27 1.12 -2.83
N LYS A 36 -4.33 0.35 -3.06
CA LYS A 36 -5.36 0.69 -4.04
C LYS A 36 -6.04 2.01 -3.70
N LYS A 37 -6.48 2.20 -2.45
CA LYS A 37 -7.12 3.47 -2.03
C LYS A 37 -6.16 4.66 -2.10
N ALA A 38 -4.90 4.48 -1.73
CA ALA A 38 -3.88 5.52 -1.82
C ALA A 38 -3.65 5.94 -3.28
N TYR A 39 -3.59 4.98 -4.19
CA TYR A 39 -3.48 5.23 -5.63
C TYR A 39 -4.70 5.98 -6.19
N GLU A 40 -5.91 5.61 -5.80
CA GLU A 40 -7.14 6.33 -6.18
C GLU A 40 -7.13 7.77 -5.68
N LEU A 41 -6.68 7.99 -4.44
CA LEU A 41 -6.50 9.33 -3.90
C LEU A 41 -5.47 10.11 -4.75
N TYR A 42 -4.43 9.42 -5.26
CA TYR A 42 -3.28 10.04 -5.95
C TYR A 42 -3.70 10.55 -7.32
N GLU A 43 -4.51 9.77 -8.02
CA GLU A 43 -5.11 10.19 -9.27
C GLU A 43 -6.09 11.34 -9.06
N GLN A 44 -6.94 11.27 -8.02
CA GLN A 44 -7.93 12.32 -7.73
C GLN A 44 -7.31 13.70 -7.46
N ARG A 45 -6.16 13.76 -6.78
CA ARG A 45 -5.45 15.02 -6.50
C ARG A 45 -4.55 15.52 -7.64
N GLY A 46 -4.55 14.85 -8.79
CA GLY A 46 -3.78 15.25 -9.96
C GLY A 46 -2.32 14.77 -9.94
N ARG A 47 -2.06 13.58 -9.39
CA ARG A 47 -0.75 12.90 -9.43
C ARG A 47 0.39 13.68 -8.74
N GLN A 48 0.08 14.24 -7.57
CA GLN A 48 1.07 14.90 -6.72
C GLN A 48 1.88 13.86 -5.92
N ALA A 49 3.07 13.53 -6.40
CA ALA A 49 3.93 12.49 -5.82
C ALA A 49 4.50 12.86 -4.43
N GLU A 50 4.51 14.15 -4.08
CA GLU A 50 5.02 14.64 -2.79
C GLU A 50 4.21 14.14 -1.59
N ARG A 51 2.95 13.72 -1.82
CA ARG A 51 2.00 13.36 -0.77
C ARG A 51 1.78 11.86 -0.58
N HIS A 52 2.47 11.01 -1.35
CA HIS A 52 2.28 9.55 -1.35
C HIS A 52 2.19 8.92 0.06
N VAL A 53 2.94 9.44 1.04
CA VAL A 53 2.86 8.99 2.44
C VAL A 53 1.56 9.41 3.12
N GLU A 54 1.14 10.67 2.97
CA GLU A 54 -0.12 11.18 3.54
C GLU A 54 -1.31 10.39 3.02
N ASP A 55 -1.28 10.07 1.74
CA ASP A 55 -2.41 9.38 1.13
C ASP A 55 -2.38 7.86 1.26
N TRP A 56 -1.22 7.30 1.58
CA TRP A 56 -1.15 6.00 2.24
C TRP A 56 -1.84 6.01 3.62
N LEU A 57 -1.55 7.01 4.47
CA LEU A 57 -2.13 7.10 5.81
C LEU A 57 -3.65 7.32 5.77
N GLU A 58 -4.12 8.15 4.84
CA GLU A 58 -5.56 8.38 4.64
C GLU A 58 -6.26 7.12 4.14
N ALA A 59 -5.64 6.40 3.20
CA ALA A 59 -6.12 5.11 2.74
C ALA A 59 -6.15 4.05 3.86
N GLU A 60 -5.14 4.03 4.74
CA GLU A 60 -5.10 3.15 5.91
C GLU A 60 -6.31 3.38 6.81
N GLU A 61 -6.63 4.63 7.12
CA GLU A 61 -7.77 4.99 7.94
C GLU A 61 -9.10 4.56 7.30
N LEU A 62 -9.25 4.79 5.99
CA LEU A 62 -10.43 4.36 5.24
C LEU A 62 -10.61 2.84 5.26
N VAL A 63 -9.53 2.07 5.10
CA VAL A 63 -9.57 0.60 5.15
C VAL A 63 -9.87 0.11 6.57
N ARG A 64 -9.26 0.70 7.61
CA ARG A 64 -9.56 0.38 9.02
C ARG A 64 -11.02 0.64 9.36
N LYS A 65 -11.57 1.77 8.90
CA LYS A 65 -12.96 2.13 9.12
C LYS A 65 -13.89 1.16 8.40
N GLU A 66 -13.59 0.79 7.16
CA GLU A 66 -14.36 -0.20 6.39
C GLU A 66 -14.37 -1.59 7.05
N MET A 67 -13.21 -2.04 7.56
CA MET A 67 -13.09 -3.29 8.32
C MET A 67 -13.85 -3.26 9.66
N THR A 68 -13.88 -2.10 10.30
CA THR A 68 -14.60 -1.91 11.56
C THR A 68 -16.11 -1.84 11.31
N ASP A 69 -16.55 -1.13 10.29
CA ASP A 69 -17.95 -1.01 9.87
C ASP A 69 -18.52 -2.37 9.44
N SER A 70 -17.76 -3.15 8.67
CA SER A 70 -18.16 -4.51 8.28
C SER A 70 -18.17 -5.52 9.44
N ARG A 71 -17.39 -5.29 10.52
CA ARG A 71 -17.49 -6.05 11.77
C ARG A 71 -18.61 -5.57 12.70
N THR A 72 -19.09 -4.35 12.50
CA THR A 72 -20.11 -3.70 13.32
C THR A 72 -21.32 -3.38 12.45
N GLY A 73 -21.80 -4.36 11.68
CA GLY A 73 -23.08 -4.23 10.98
C GLY A 73 -24.18 -3.87 12.00
N PRO A 74 -25.17 -3.05 11.62
CA PRO A 74 -26.21 -2.61 12.53
C PRO A 74 -26.90 -3.85 13.10
N THR A 75 -27.01 -3.89 14.43
CA THR A 75 -27.90 -4.85 15.09
C THR A 75 -29.29 -4.68 14.47
N ARG A 76 -29.63 -5.55 13.53
CA ARG A 76 -30.99 -5.75 13.04
C ARG A 76 -31.73 -6.50 14.16
N GLN A 77 -32.15 -5.76 15.18
CA GLN A 77 -33.31 -6.13 16.00
C GLN A 77 -34.46 -5.26 15.48
N GLY A 78 -35.58 -5.80 15.03
CA GLY A 78 -36.29 -6.97 15.53
C GLY A 78 -37.65 -6.44 15.97
#